data_AF-A0A5K1DJ91-F1
#
_entry.id   AF-A0A5K1DJ91-F1
#
_cell.length_a   1.000
_cell.length_b   1.000
_cell.length_c   1.000
_cell.angle_alpha   90.00
_cell.angle_beta   90.00
_cell.angle_gamma   90.00
#
_symmetry.space_group_name_H-M   'P 1'
#
loop_
_entity.id
_entity.type
_entity.pdbx_description
1 polymer ?
#
loop_
_entity_poly.entity_id
_entity_poly.type
_entity_poly.pdbx_seq_one_letter_code
_entity_poly.pdbx_strand_id
1 'polypeptide(L)'
;AKDDFQITLLRVLESVTMEASTVLEHSEIFISKVLPSLSILYKGNKDGDARFLCLKIIFDLIVVFLNEMPSLSEHQNDQTWKELKSICETHFLPLYPMLVEDEDPIPAYAQKLLVMLLEFNFAQVSDILHLKMVSQCFEFLLSDLSCANVNNVKLCLSLASAPEMETKILSELTVVRRIGNLLEFVNAKQMEDFLEPTLGLCKAFIMRGRGGRITNQMKDLSLVNDAAAAIGSFYQHQCIGDIADFGCNMSAFLDLSGSNEANIADLASECVILLLKVAAREATTGLLTSASTVTTVLESCCLRCQGPEMGVYGLVLQRLLHALSLACQEYRSQAMILSISGAEITKIETLASNLRSSTIPCIADAASGACLELRRLPRCA
;
A
#
# COMPACT_ATOMS: atom_id res chain seq x y z
N ALA A 1 -10.49 23.58 39.60
CA ALA A 1 -9.47 23.30 40.63
C ALA A 1 -8.79 21.94 40.41
N LYS A 2 -9.50 20.81 40.52
CA LYS A 2 -8.92 19.48 40.26
C LYS A 2 -8.50 19.32 38.80
N ASP A 3 -9.38 19.69 37.87
CA ASP A 3 -9.13 19.54 36.44
C ASP A 3 -8.02 20.50 35.96
N ASP A 4 -8.00 21.74 36.45
CA ASP A 4 -6.91 22.71 36.19
C ASP A 4 -5.54 22.20 36.67
N PHE A 5 -5.50 21.55 37.84
CA PHE A 5 -4.28 20.95 38.36
C PHE A 5 -3.81 19.79 37.49
N GLN A 6 -4.74 18.93 37.04
CA GLN A 6 -4.43 17.81 36.15
C GLN A 6 -3.87 18.28 34.81
N ILE A 7 -4.51 19.26 34.16
CA ILE A 7 -4.01 19.86 32.92
C ILE A 7 -2.63 20.48 33.12
N THR A 8 -2.43 21.21 34.22
CA THR A 8 -1.13 21.82 34.53
C THR A 8 -0.05 20.75 34.70
N LEU A 9 -0.35 19.66 35.41
CA LEU A 9 0.58 18.55 35.60
C LEU A 9 0.91 17.85 34.27
N LEU A 10 -0.08 17.63 33.42
CA LEU A 10 0.13 17.05 32.09
C LEU A 10 1.04 17.94 31.22
N ARG A 11 0.87 19.27 31.27
CA ARG A 11 1.75 20.22 30.53
C ARG A 11 3.19 20.24 31.06
N VAL A 12 3.37 20.06 32.36
CA VAL A 12 4.70 19.89 32.96
C VAL A 12 5.31 18.58 32.47
N LEU A 13 4.54 17.49 32.48
CA LEU A 13 5.01 16.19 32.00
C LEU A 13 5.36 16.23 30.51
N GLU A 14 4.52 16.85 29.68
CA GLU A 14 4.78 17.10 28.26
C GLU A 14 6.13 17.80 28.06
N SER A 15 6.39 18.88 28.81
CA SER A 15 7.67 19.60 28.77
C SER A 15 8.86 18.70 29.12
N VAL A 16 8.73 17.81 30.10
CA VAL A 16 9.78 16.85 30.47
C VAL A 16 10.01 15.84 29.35
N THR A 17 8.95 15.36 28.69
CA THR A 17 9.06 14.38 27.60
C THR A 17 9.68 14.94 26.31
N MET A 18 9.84 16.27 26.20
CA MET A 18 10.55 16.89 25.08
C MET A 18 12.07 16.66 25.12
N GLU A 19 12.64 16.30 26.28
CA GLU A 19 14.06 16.05 26.44
C GLU A 19 14.35 14.54 26.39
N ALA A 20 14.70 14.02 25.20
CA ALA A 20 14.88 12.59 24.97
C ALA A 20 15.93 11.95 25.89
N SER A 21 17.02 12.66 26.22
CA SER A 21 18.03 12.20 27.19
C SER A 21 17.44 11.88 28.56
N THR A 22 16.55 12.73 29.06
CA THR A 22 15.87 12.52 30.35
C THR A 22 14.90 11.34 30.29
N VAL A 23 14.18 11.20 29.17
CA VAL A 23 13.25 10.08 28.95
C VAL A 23 14.00 8.74 28.94
N LEU A 24 15.15 8.68 28.27
CA LEU A 24 15.97 7.48 28.15
C LEU A 24 16.68 7.14 29.47
N GLU A 25 17.24 8.14 30.17
CA GLU A 25 17.87 7.98 31.48
C GLU A 25 16.90 7.40 32.53
N HIS A 26 15.61 7.74 32.43
CA HIS A 26 14.56 7.29 33.35
C HIS A 26 13.52 6.38 32.70
N SER A 27 13.92 5.63 31.66
CA SER A 27 13.03 4.79 30.85
C SER A 27 12.16 3.83 31.66
N GLU A 28 12.69 3.19 32.70
CA GLU A 28 11.95 2.29 33.60
C GLU A 28 10.72 2.98 34.23
N ILE A 29 10.86 4.23 34.67
CA ILE A 29 9.79 5.00 35.31
C ILE A 29 8.73 5.37 34.27
N PHE A 30 9.17 5.86 33.12
CA PHE A 30 8.26 6.26 32.05
C PHE A 30 7.45 5.07 31.52
N ILE A 31 8.10 3.92 31.31
CA ILE A 31 7.46 2.71 30.82
C ILE A 31 6.54 2.11 31.87
N SER A 32 7.04 1.84 33.08
CA SER A 32 6.29 1.06 34.08
C SER A 32 5.26 1.88 34.87
N LYS A 33 5.37 3.22 34.89
CA LYS A 33 4.49 4.10 35.68
C LYS A 33 3.76 5.13 34.83
N VAL A 34 4.47 5.89 34.01
CA VAL A 34 3.89 7.05 33.31
C VAL A 34 2.93 6.59 32.21
N LEU A 35 3.36 5.72 31.31
CA LEU A 35 2.52 5.21 30.20
C LEU A 35 1.21 4.55 30.69
N PRO A 36 1.23 3.63 31.69
CA PRO A 36 0.00 3.10 32.29
C PRO A 36 -0.89 4.17 32.90
N SER A 37 -0.30 5.14 33.61
CA SER A 37 -1.06 6.20 34.29
C SER A 37 -1.77 7.11 33.30
N LEU A 38 -1.10 7.47 32.19
CA LEU A 38 -1.70 8.26 31.11
C LEU A 38 -2.85 7.50 30.43
N SER A 39 -2.69 6.20 30.23
CA SER A 39 -3.73 5.34 29.65
C SER A 39 -4.98 5.27 30.54
N ILE A 40 -4.78 5.12 31.86
CA ILE A 40 -5.87 5.14 32.85
C ILE A 40 -6.53 6.53 32.88
N LEU A 41 -5.73 7.60 32.87
CA LEU A 41 -6.22 8.97 32.91
C LEU A 41 -7.05 9.30 31.68
N TYR A 42 -6.58 8.93 30.48
CA TYR A 42 -7.32 9.08 29.23
C TYR A 42 -8.73 8.49 29.36
N LYS A 43 -8.82 7.21 29.76
CA LYS A 43 -10.09 6.47 29.87
C LYS A 43 -11.05 7.07 30.89
N GLY A 44 -10.53 7.70 31.94
CA GLY A 44 -11.33 8.30 33.01
C GLY A 44 -11.74 9.75 32.77
N ASN A 45 -11.21 10.40 31.73
CA ASN A 45 -11.38 11.85 31.55
C ASN A 45 -12.47 12.18 30.52
N LYS A 46 -13.28 13.20 30.82
CA LYS A 46 -14.34 13.71 29.93
C LYS A 46 -13.93 14.93 29.14
N ASP A 47 -12.85 15.59 29.56
CA ASP A 47 -12.29 16.76 28.89
C ASP A 47 -11.45 16.34 27.68
N GLY A 48 -11.78 16.88 26.50
CA GLY A 48 -11.11 16.54 25.24
C GLY A 48 -9.63 16.96 25.22
N ASP A 49 -9.31 18.13 25.76
CA ASP A 49 -7.94 18.65 25.81
C ASP A 49 -7.05 17.77 26.69
N ALA A 50 -7.55 17.34 27.86
CA ALA A 50 -6.85 16.41 28.74
C ALA A 50 -6.62 15.05 28.08
N ARG A 51 -7.63 14.51 27.40
CA ARG A 51 -7.52 13.24 26.65
C ARG A 51 -6.46 13.35 25.55
N PHE A 52 -6.54 14.41 24.74
CA PHE A 52 -5.56 14.65 23.69
C PHE A 52 -4.14 14.79 24.26
N LEU A 53 -3.96 15.54 25.35
CA LEU A 53 -2.64 15.72 25.97
C LEU A 53 -2.09 14.40 26.54
N CYS A 54 -2.94 13.54 27.10
CA CYS A 54 -2.52 12.19 27.52
C CYS A 54 -2.02 11.36 26.33
N LEU A 55 -2.76 11.33 25.23
CA LEU A 55 -2.37 10.59 24.02
C LEU A 55 -1.09 11.17 23.41
N LYS A 56 -0.96 12.50 23.37
CA LYS A 56 0.23 13.16 22.83
C LYS A 56 1.48 12.76 23.62
N ILE A 57 1.43 12.79 24.94
CA ILE A 57 2.57 12.38 25.78
C ILE A 57 2.88 10.89 25.59
N ILE A 58 1.86 10.02 25.51
CA ILE A 58 2.05 8.60 25.18
C ILE A 58 2.76 8.45 23.83
N PHE A 59 2.31 9.18 22.81
CA PHE A 59 2.87 9.18 21.47
C PHE A 59 4.35 9.59 21.50
N ASP A 60 4.66 10.74 22.09
CA ASP A 60 6.01 11.31 22.13
C ASP A 60 6.98 10.36 22.87
N LEU A 61 6.55 9.76 24.00
CA LEU A 61 7.34 8.76 24.72
C LEU A 61 7.63 7.52 23.89
N ILE A 62 6.62 6.96 23.22
CA ILE A 62 6.80 5.76 22.39
C ILE A 62 7.73 6.07 21.21
N VAL A 63 7.60 7.26 20.59
CA VAL A 63 8.49 7.70 19.50
C VAL A 63 9.95 7.74 19.97
N VAL A 64 10.22 8.35 21.12
CA VAL A 64 11.58 8.40 21.69
C VAL A 64 12.11 7.00 21.95
N PHE A 65 11.32 6.12 22.58
CA PHE A 65 11.76 4.76 22.87
C PHE A 65 12.01 3.94 21.61
N LEU A 66 11.15 3.99 20.61
CA LEU A 66 11.31 3.18 19.41
C LEU A 66 12.47 3.65 18.52
N ASN A 67 12.72 4.95 18.45
CA ASN A 67 13.76 5.49 17.56
C ASN A 67 15.14 5.58 18.23
N GLU A 68 15.22 5.90 19.52
CA GLU A 68 16.49 6.24 20.17
C GLU A 68 17.02 5.12 21.06
N MET A 69 16.15 4.34 21.71
CA MET A 69 16.58 3.24 22.60
C MET A 69 17.44 2.18 21.90
N PRO A 70 17.16 1.75 20.65
CA PRO A 70 17.98 0.74 19.97
C PRO A 70 19.45 1.14 19.80
N SER A 71 19.77 2.44 19.83
CA SER A 71 21.12 2.97 19.61
C SER A 71 22.03 2.93 20.84
N LEU A 72 21.50 2.65 22.04
CA LEU A 72 22.21 2.90 23.30
C LEU A 72 22.86 1.68 23.97
N SER A 73 22.40 0.42 23.78
CA SER A 73 23.17 -0.78 24.22
C SER A 73 22.58 -2.12 23.75
N GLU A 74 23.40 -3.06 23.27
CA GLU A 74 22.97 -4.38 22.77
C GLU A 74 22.56 -5.39 23.86
N HIS A 75 22.74 -5.09 25.15
CA HIS A 75 22.59 -6.09 26.24
C HIS A 75 21.60 -5.73 27.37
N GLN A 76 21.26 -4.46 27.59
CA GLN A 76 20.23 -4.05 28.58
C GLN A 76 18.86 -3.78 27.93
N ASN A 77 18.83 -3.58 26.61
CA ASN A 77 17.62 -3.19 25.90
C ASN A 77 16.53 -4.27 25.84
N ASP A 78 16.88 -5.57 25.91
CA ASP A 78 15.90 -6.64 25.64
C ASP A 78 14.78 -6.74 26.70
N GLN A 79 15.08 -6.46 27.98
CA GLN A 79 14.06 -6.48 29.04
C GLN A 79 13.15 -5.25 28.96
N THR A 80 13.74 -4.05 28.82
CA THR A 80 13.00 -2.80 28.67
C THR A 80 12.10 -2.81 27.44
N TRP A 81 12.57 -3.40 26.34
CA TRP A 81 11.79 -3.56 25.10
C TRP A 81 10.60 -4.51 25.29
N LYS A 82 10.80 -5.63 25.99
CA LYS A 82 9.70 -6.55 26.36
C LYS A 82 8.69 -5.89 27.29
N GLU A 83 9.15 -5.09 28.24
CA GLU A 83 8.27 -4.31 29.11
C GLU A 83 7.47 -3.28 28.34
N LEU A 84 8.11 -2.47 27.49
CA LEU A 84 7.40 -1.50 26.64
C LEU A 84 6.37 -2.20 25.75
N LYS A 85 6.72 -3.36 25.18
CA LYS A 85 5.78 -4.17 24.40
C LYS A 85 4.59 -4.63 25.22
N SER A 86 4.84 -5.19 26.40
CA SER A 86 3.79 -5.59 27.35
C SER A 86 2.89 -4.41 27.76
N ILE A 87 3.46 -3.21 27.93
CA ILE A 87 2.69 -1.99 28.21
C ILE A 87 1.80 -1.61 27.04
N CYS A 88 2.31 -1.63 25.81
CA CYS A 88 1.51 -1.38 24.61
C CYS A 88 0.34 -2.36 24.49
N GLU A 89 0.59 -3.66 24.69
CA GLU A 89 -0.41 -4.73 24.65
C GLU A 89 -1.48 -4.59 25.74
N THR A 90 -1.08 -4.20 26.96
CA THR A 90 -1.96 -4.17 28.13
C THR A 90 -2.73 -2.85 28.26
N HIS A 91 -2.16 -1.74 27.77
CA HIS A 91 -2.70 -0.40 28.01
C HIS A 91 -3.11 0.32 26.73
N PHE A 92 -2.29 0.31 25.68
CA PHE A 92 -2.59 1.07 24.46
C PHE A 92 -3.60 0.35 23.55
N LEU A 93 -3.33 -0.90 23.18
CA LEU A 93 -4.21 -1.65 22.25
C LEU A 93 -5.67 -1.74 22.75
N PRO A 94 -5.94 -1.97 24.05
CA PRO A 94 -7.32 -1.96 24.56
C PRO A 94 -8.00 -0.58 24.54
N LEU A 95 -7.23 0.52 24.45
CA LEU A 95 -7.77 1.87 24.29
C LEU A 95 -8.05 2.22 22.83
N TYR A 96 -7.41 1.54 21.88
CA TYR A 96 -7.47 1.89 20.46
C TYR A 96 -8.89 2.07 19.89
N PRO A 97 -9.89 1.20 20.19
CA PRO A 97 -11.26 1.41 19.72
C PRO A 97 -11.89 2.73 20.20
N MET A 98 -11.55 3.18 21.41
CA MET A 98 -12.03 4.46 21.95
C MET A 98 -11.31 5.65 21.31
N LEU A 99 -10.02 5.48 21.01
CA LEU A 99 -9.19 6.53 20.43
C LEU A 99 -9.63 6.88 19.00
N VAL A 100 -10.04 5.89 18.20
CA VAL A 100 -10.47 6.11 16.81
C VAL A 100 -11.87 6.71 16.70
N GLU A 101 -12.69 6.57 17.74
CA GLU A 101 -14.05 7.13 17.81
C GLU A 101 -14.10 8.50 18.52
N ASP A 102 -12.96 9.02 18.99
CA ASP A 102 -12.88 10.30 19.70
C ASP A 102 -12.86 11.51 18.73
N GLU A 103 -12.87 12.71 19.30
CA GLU A 103 -12.84 13.96 18.54
C GLU A 103 -11.45 14.27 17.96
N ASP A 104 -11.42 14.95 16.81
CA ASP A 104 -10.17 15.41 16.21
C ASP A 104 -9.36 16.28 17.21
N PRO A 105 -8.02 16.11 17.29
CA PRO A 105 -7.16 15.34 16.39
C PRO A 105 -6.79 13.92 16.89
N ILE A 106 -7.48 13.40 17.91
CA ILE A 106 -7.10 12.14 18.59
C ILE A 106 -7.06 10.94 17.62
N PRO A 107 -8.06 10.69 16.75
CA PRO A 107 -8.04 9.54 15.85
C PRO A 107 -6.80 9.49 14.96
N ALA A 108 -6.36 10.65 14.43
CA ALA A 108 -5.17 10.74 13.58
C ALA A 108 -3.88 10.39 14.33
N TYR A 109 -3.75 10.81 15.59
CA TYR A 109 -2.62 10.45 16.45
C TYR A 109 -2.62 8.96 16.79
N ALA A 110 -3.79 8.41 17.10
CA ALA A 110 -3.95 6.99 17.41
C ALA A 110 -3.57 6.12 16.20
N GLN A 111 -4.04 6.47 15.01
CA GLN A 111 -3.69 5.77 13.76
C GLN A 111 -2.19 5.81 13.50
N LYS A 112 -1.55 6.98 13.62
CA LYS A 112 -0.11 7.12 13.47
C LYS A 112 0.66 6.25 14.46
N LEU A 113 0.22 6.21 15.72
CA LEU A 113 0.84 5.38 16.75
C LEU A 113 0.69 3.89 16.45
N LEU A 114 -0.51 3.43 16.07
CA LEU A 114 -0.74 2.03 15.75
C LEU A 114 0.12 1.57 14.55
N VAL A 115 0.22 2.39 13.49
CA VAL A 115 1.10 2.09 12.35
C VAL A 115 2.54 1.90 12.82
N MET A 116 3.05 2.80 13.68
CA MET A 116 4.38 2.68 14.25
C MET A 116 4.55 1.39 15.08
N LEU A 117 3.56 1.04 15.91
CA LEU A 117 3.63 -0.20 16.70
C LEU A 117 3.62 -1.46 15.82
N LEU A 118 2.92 -1.44 14.69
CA LEU A 118 2.97 -2.53 13.70
C LEU A 118 4.34 -2.59 13.02
N GLU A 119 4.90 -1.45 12.58
CA GLU A 119 6.22 -1.36 11.93
C GLU A 119 7.36 -1.88 12.85
N PHE A 120 7.27 -1.65 14.17
CA PHE A 120 8.26 -2.12 15.16
C PHE A 120 7.94 -3.48 15.80
N ASN A 121 6.89 -4.18 15.37
CA ASN A 121 6.44 -5.47 15.94
C ASN A 121 6.00 -5.44 17.43
N PHE A 122 5.47 -4.30 17.88
CA PHE A 122 4.83 -4.10 19.18
C PHE A 122 3.34 -4.44 19.17
N ALA A 123 2.75 -4.46 17.98
CA ALA A 123 1.40 -4.94 17.71
C ALA A 123 1.45 -5.89 16.51
N GLN A 124 0.43 -6.74 16.40
CA GLN A 124 0.18 -7.58 15.24
C GLN A 124 -1.17 -7.22 14.63
N VAL A 125 -1.37 -7.58 13.36
CA VAL A 125 -2.67 -7.37 12.70
C VAL A 125 -3.77 -8.18 13.41
N SER A 126 -3.46 -9.38 13.89
CA SER A 126 -4.33 -10.19 14.76
C SER A 126 -4.90 -9.43 15.98
N ASP A 127 -4.16 -8.48 16.54
CA ASP A 127 -4.61 -7.68 17.71
C ASP A 127 -5.71 -6.67 17.36
N ILE A 128 -5.85 -6.33 16.07
CA ILE A 128 -6.81 -5.34 15.56
C ILE A 128 -7.84 -5.94 14.59
N LEU A 129 -7.83 -7.25 14.39
CA LEU A 129 -8.71 -8.00 13.50
C LEU A 129 -10.13 -8.21 14.06
N HIS A 130 -10.75 -7.13 14.52
CA HIS A 130 -12.18 -7.12 14.83
C HIS A 130 -12.93 -6.45 13.68
N LEU A 131 -14.01 -7.08 13.18
CA LEU A 131 -14.75 -6.62 11.99
C LEU A 131 -15.07 -5.11 12.00
N LYS A 132 -15.51 -4.57 13.14
CA LYS A 132 -15.80 -3.14 13.28
C LYS A 132 -14.56 -2.26 13.10
N MET A 133 -13.43 -2.69 13.64
CA MET A 133 -12.15 -1.97 13.50
C MET A 133 -11.67 -2.00 12.06
N VAL A 134 -11.80 -3.15 11.38
CA VAL A 134 -11.43 -3.27 9.97
C VAL A 134 -12.25 -2.31 9.12
N SER A 135 -13.58 -2.27 9.28
CA SER A 135 -14.42 -1.32 8.52
C SER A 135 -14.07 0.14 8.81
N GLN A 136 -13.79 0.51 10.06
CA GLN A 136 -13.39 1.88 10.44
C GLN A 136 -12.06 2.29 9.80
N CYS A 137 -11.11 1.36 9.66
CA CYS A 137 -9.82 1.65 9.03
C CYS A 137 -9.96 2.09 7.56
N PHE A 138 -10.97 1.57 6.85
CA PHE A 138 -11.24 1.89 5.44
C PHE A 138 -12.24 3.04 5.25
N GLU A 139 -12.86 3.53 6.32
CA GLU A 139 -13.94 4.52 6.24
C GLU A 139 -13.50 5.84 5.58
N PHE A 140 -12.24 6.24 5.74
CA PHE A 140 -11.71 7.46 5.10
C PHE A 140 -11.81 7.43 3.57
N LEU A 141 -11.84 6.24 2.94
CA LEU A 141 -12.03 6.09 1.49
C LEU A 141 -13.44 6.45 1.02
N LEU A 142 -14.40 6.49 1.94
CA LEU A 142 -15.80 6.87 1.68
C LEU A 142 -16.01 8.39 1.79
N SER A 143 -15.05 9.11 2.39
CA SER A 143 -15.05 10.54 2.64
C SER A 143 -14.32 11.32 1.53
N ASP A 144 -14.15 12.64 1.73
CA ASP A 144 -13.32 13.46 0.85
C ASP A 144 -11.85 13.04 0.93
N LEU A 145 -11.27 12.69 -0.22
CA LEU A 145 -9.88 12.24 -0.33
C LEU A 145 -8.87 13.35 0.03
N SER A 146 -9.27 14.64 0.01
CA SER A 146 -8.40 15.71 0.51
C SER A 146 -8.09 15.60 1.99
N CYS A 147 -8.90 14.87 2.75
CA CYS A 147 -8.71 14.61 4.18
C CYS A 147 -7.96 13.29 4.42
N ALA A 148 -7.51 12.59 3.38
CA ALA A 148 -6.81 11.32 3.52
C ALA A 148 -5.48 11.51 4.25
N ASN A 149 -5.19 10.60 5.18
CA ASN A 149 -3.95 10.55 5.94
C ASN A 149 -3.13 9.33 5.47
N VAL A 150 -1.84 9.50 5.21
CA VAL A 150 -0.95 8.41 4.75
C VAL A 150 -0.94 7.23 5.73
N ASN A 151 -1.09 7.51 7.03
CA ASN A 151 -1.15 6.47 8.05
C ASN A 151 -2.39 5.58 7.88
N ASN A 152 -3.50 6.11 7.38
CA ASN A 152 -4.70 5.30 7.10
C ASN A 152 -4.45 4.36 5.92
N VAL A 153 -3.74 4.83 4.89
CA VAL A 153 -3.34 4.00 3.75
C VAL A 153 -2.39 2.90 4.20
N LYS A 154 -1.37 3.24 5.00
CA LYS A 154 -0.44 2.26 5.58
C LYS A 154 -1.15 1.22 6.45
N LEU A 155 -2.10 1.64 7.29
CA LEU A 155 -2.88 0.72 8.10
C LEU A 155 -3.74 -0.21 7.24
N CYS A 156 -4.42 0.32 6.22
CA CYS A 156 -5.17 -0.48 5.25
C CYS A 156 -4.26 -1.46 4.50
N LEU A 157 -3.04 -1.04 4.14
CA LEU A 157 -2.04 -1.90 3.51
C LEU A 157 -1.63 -3.04 4.44
N SER A 158 -1.32 -2.77 5.71
CA SER A 158 -0.98 -3.80 6.69
C SER A 158 -2.12 -4.80 6.87
N LEU A 159 -3.35 -4.32 7.02
CA LEU A 159 -4.55 -5.16 7.11
C LEU A 159 -4.75 -6.02 5.85
N ALA A 160 -4.64 -5.41 4.66
CA ALA A 160 -4.82 -6.09 3.39
C ALA A 160 -3.67 -7.06 3.08
N SER A 161 -2.49 -6.88 3.65
CA SER A 161 -1.33 -7.76 3.41
C SER A 161 -1.24 -8.92 4.40
N ALA A 162 -1.93 -8.85 5.53
CA ALA A 162 -1.83 -9.84 6.61
C ALA A 162 -2.41 -11.21 6.21
N PRO A 163 -1.66 -12.32 6.32
CA PRO A 163 -2.15 -13.65 5.94
C PRO A 163 -3.40 -14.10 6.71
N GLU A 164 -3.53 -13.65 7.96
CA GLU A 164 -4.69 -13.92 8.83
C GLU A 164 -5.96 -13.11 8.47
N MET A 165 -5.85 -12.09 7.62
CA MET A 165 -7.02 -11.34 7.12
C MET A 165 -7.80 -12.19 6.12
N GLU A 166 -9.08 -12.42 6.40
CA GLU A 166 -9.97 -13.14 5.47
C GLU A 166 -10.32 -12.29 4.24
N THR A 167 -10.09 -12.82 3.04
CA THR A 167 -10.43 -12.12 1.79
C THR A 167 -11.92 -11.77 1.67
N LYS A 168 -12.80 -12.56 2.30
CA LYS A 168 -14.24 -12.28 2.33
C LYS A 168 -14.55 -10.94 2.99
N ILE A 169 -13.90 -10.64 4.12
CA ILE A 169 -14.09 -9.39 4.85
C ILE A 169 -13.69 -8.21 3.96
N LEU A 170 -12.53 -8.28 3.32
CA LEU A 170 -12.08 -7.24 2.39
C LEU A 170 -13.02 -7.07 1.19
N SER A 171 -13.57 -8.17 0.67
CA SER A 171 -14.54 -8.14 -0.42
C SER A 171 -15.88 -7.51 -0.01
N GLU A 172 -16.30 -7.65 1.24
CA GLU A 172 -17.55 -7.05 1.76
C GLU A 172 -17.43 -5.52 1.92
N LEU A 173 -16.21 -4.97 1.98
CA LEU A 173 -15.98 -3.53 2.05
C LEU A 173 -16.33 -2.81 0.74
N THR A 174 -16.22 -3.48 -0.41
CA THR A 174 -16.52 -2.90 -1.75
C THR A 174 -15.77 -1.58 -2.03
N VAL A 175 -14.49 -1.52 -1.65
CA VAL A 175 -13.66 -0.31 -1.69
C VAL A 175 -12.70 -0.22 -2.87
N VAL A 176 -12.65 -1.22 -3.77
CA VAL A 176 -11.63 -1.27 -4.84
C VAL A 176 -11.67 0.00 -5.70
N ARG A 177 -12.86 0.41 -6.13
CA ARG A 177 -13.03 1.66 -6.90
C ARG A 177 -12.52 2.88 -6.14
N ARG A 178 -12.72 2.94 -4.82
CA ARG A 178 -12.26 4.06 -3.98
C ARG A 178 -10.75 4.07 -3.80
N ILE A 179 -10.13 2.90 -3.65
CA ILE A 179 -8.66 2.76 -3.63
C ILE A 179 -8.06 3.21 -4.95
N GLY A 180 -8.67 2.82 -6.08
CA GLY A 180 -8.22 3.27 -7.40
C GLY A 180 -8.36 4.79 -7.59
N ASN A 181 -9.47 5.38 -7.13
CA ASN A 181 -9.65 6.84 -7.14
C ASN A 181 -8.64 7.55 -6.23
N LEU A 182 -8.27 6.96 -5.08
CA LEU A 182 -7.20 7.47 -4.24
C LEU A 182 -5.87 7.48 -4.99
N LEU A 183 -5.53 6.41 -5.73
CA LEU A 183 -4.30 6.35 -6.55
C LEU A 183 -4.25 7.48 -7.59
N GLU A 184 -5.35 7.70 -8.32
CA GLU A 184 -5.47 8.82 -9.26
C GLU A 184 -5.30 10.17 -8.57
N PHE A 185 -5.93 10.34 -7.40
CA PHE A 185 -5.86 11.57 -6.63
C PHE A 185 -4.44 11.87 -6.16
N VAL A 186 -3.75 10.90 -5.52
CA VAL A 186 -2.40 11.10 -4.99
C VAL A 186 -1.38 11.33 -6.11
N ASN A 187 -1.55 10.67 -7.27
CA ASN A 187 -0.73 10.90 -8.45
C ASN A 187 -0.97 12.31 -9.02
N ALA A 188 -2.22 12.70 -9.22
CA ALA A 188 -2.58 14.02 -9.76
C ALA A 188 -2.15 15.18 -8.84
N LYS A 189 -2.09 14.95 -7.53
CA LYS A 189 -1.66 15.92 -6.52
C LYS A 189 -0.17 15.85 -6.17
N GLN A 190 0.58 14.93 -6.77
CA GLN A 190 2.01 14.71 -6.49
C GLN A 190 2.29 14.51 -4.99
N MET A 191 1.45 13.69 -4.33
CA MET A 191 1.63 13.34 -2.93
C MET A 191 2.60 12.16 -2.82
N GLU A 192 3.91 12.43 -2.95
CA GLU A 192 4.97 11.41 -3.04
C GLU A 192 4.92 10.40 -1.89
N ASP A 193 4.79 10.86 -0.64
CA ASP A 193 4.69 10.01 0.55
C ASP A 193 3.52 9.00 0.53
N PHE A 194 2.50 9.25 -0.30
CA PHE A 194 1.33 8.38 -0.43
C PHE A 194 1.47 7.37 -1.57
N LEU A 195 2.34 7.59 -2.56
CA LEU A 195 2.38 6.78 -3.77
C LEU A 195 2.73 5.32 -3.48
N GLU A 196 3.80 5.07 -2.74
CA GLU A 196 4.24 3.72 -2.39
C GLU A 196 3.20 2.97 -1.54
N PRO A 197 2.69 3.52 -0.42
CA PRO A 197 1.63 2.86 0.35
C PRO A 197 0.35 2.59 -0.45
N THR A 198 -0.04 3.52 -1.33
CA THR A 198 -1.28 3.37 -2.14
C THR A 198 -1.11 2.30 -3.21
N LEU A 199 0.02 2.25 -3.90
CA LEU A 199 0.35 1.18 -4.85
C LEU A 199 0.47 -0.17 -4.15
N GLY A 200 1.10 -0.21 -2.98
CA GLY A 200 1.14 -1.40 -2.14
C GLY A 200 -0.26 -1.90 -1.80
N LEU A 201 -1.17 -0.99 -1.43
CA LEU A 201 -2.56 -1.33 -1.10
C LEU A 201 -3.30 -1.89 -2.32
N CYS A 202 -3.13 -1.26 -3.49
CA CYS A 202 -3.67 -1.77 -4.75
C CYS A 202 -3.16 -3.20 -5.03
N LYS A 203 -1.84 -3.41 -4.93
CA LYS A 203 -1.21 -4.72 -5.12
C LYS A 203 -1.78 -5.77 -4.16
N ALA A 204 -1.94 -5.44 -2.88
CA ALA A 204 -2.49 -6.35 -1.88
C ALA A 204 -3.91 -6.81 -2.24
N PHE A 205 -4.77 -5.88 -2.68
CA PHE A 205 -6.12 -6.22 -3.16
C PHE A 205 -6.08 -7.07 -4.44
N ILE A 206 -5.24 -6.72 -5.43
CA ILE A 206 -5.10 -7.50 -6.68
C ILE A 206 -4.62 -8.93 -6.39
N MET A 207 -3.65 -9.10 -5.49
CA MET A 207 -3.14 -10.41 -5.10
C MET A 207 -4.21 -11.27 -4.45
N ARG A 208 -5.15 -10.67 -3.70
CA ARG A 208 -6.31 -11.37 -3.13
C ARG A 208 -7.48 -11.56 -4.10
N GLY A 209 -7.50 -10.81 -5.20
CA GLY A 209 -8.40 -11.05 -6.32
C GLY A 209 -8.08 -12.35 -7.07
N ARG A 210 -6.89 -12.94 -6.87
CA ARG A 210 -6.50 -14.26 -7.40
C ARG A 210 -7.31 -15.36 -6.70
N GLY A 211 -8.57 -15.55 -7.11
CA GLY A 211 -9.27 -16.80 -6.83
C GLY A 211 -8.40 -17.96 -7.33
N GLY A 212 -8.36 -19.10 -6.62
CA GLY A 212 -7.41 -20.21 -6.83
C GLY A 212 -7.44 -20.93 -8.19
N ARG A 213 -7.91 -20.29 -9.26
CA ARG A 213 -7.79 -20.76 -10.64
C ARG A 213 -6.34 -20.61 -11.10
N ILE A 214 -5.53 -21.62 -10.77
CA ILE A 214 -4.32 -21.92 -11.54
C ILE A 214 -4.79 -22.39 -12.93
N THR A 215 -4.92 -21.46 -13.88
CA THR A 215 -5.05 -21.83 -15.29
C THR A 215 -3.67 -22.20 -15.83
N ASN A 216 -3.58 -23.23 -16.67
CA ASN A 216 -2.33 -23.74 -17.28
C ASN A 216 -1.50 -22.72 -18.11
N GLN A 217 -1.93 -21.47 -18.21
CA GLN A 217 -1.16 -20.34 -18.76
C GLN A 217 -0.13 -19.74 -17.76
N MET A 218 -0.07 -20.27 -16.54
CA MET A 218 0.65 -19.69 -15.40
C MET A 218 2.08 -20.20 -15.24
N LYS A 219 2.82 -20.36 -16.35
CA LYS A 219 4.25 -20.73 -16.34
C LYS A 219 5.22 -19.53 -16.27
N ASP A 220 4.73 -18.31 -16.50
CA ASP A 220 5.52 -17.07 -16.42
C ASP A 220 5.27 -16.31 -15.09
N LEU A 221 5.68 -16.93 -13.96
CA LEU A 221 5.76 -16.25 -12.66
C LEU A 221 7.09 -15.50 -12.47
N SER A 222 8.09 -15.69 -13.33
CA SER A 222 9.39 -15.01 -13.25
C SER A 222 9.34 -13.47 -13.39
N LEU A 223 8.20 -12.91 -13.78
CA LEU A 223 7.98 -11.48 -13.94
C LEU A 223 7.47 -10.79 -12.67
N VAL A 224 7.03 -11.55 -11.67
CA VAL A 224 6.43 -11.05 -10.42
C VAL A 224 7.35 -11.49 -9.28
N ASN A 225 7.59 -10.64 -8.28
CA ASN A 225 8.53 -10.98 -7.22
C ASN A 225 7.94 -12.13 -6.37
N ASP A 226 8.55 -13.31 -6.45
CA ASP A 226 8.00 -14.61 -6.01
C ASP A 226 8.15 -14.86 -4.48
N ALA A 227 7.72 -13.91 -3.65
CA ALA A 227 7.62 -14.15 -2.20
C ALA A 227 6.31 -14.89 -1.80
N ALA A 228 5.31 -14.92 -2.69
CA ALA A 228 3.95 -15.40 -2.35
C ALA A 228 3.59 -16.80 -2.90
N ALA A 229 4.46 -17.43 -3.71
CA ALA A 229 4.14 -18.69 -4.37
C ALA A 229 4.19 -19.94 -3.47
N ALA A 230 4.61 -19.79 -2.20
CA ALA A 230 4.88 -20.92 -1.31
C ALA A 230 3.76 -21.28 -0.31
N ILE A 231 2.60 -20.60 -0.32
CA ILE A 231 1.56 -20.82 0.70
C ILE A 231 0.24 -21.26 0.06
N GLY A 232 -0.03 -22.57 0.11
CA GLY A 232 -1.39 -23.08 0.35
C GLY A 232 -2.30 -23.34 -0.85
N SER A 233 -2.04 -24.43 -1.58
CA SER A 233 -3.14 -25.27 -2.09
C SER A 233 -3.91 -25.79 -0.87
N PHE A 234 -5.15 -25.35 -0.62
CA PHE A 234 -6.24 -26.16 0.00
C PHE A 234 -7.51 -25.39 0.39
N TYR A 235 -7.61 -24.06 0.21
CA TYR A 235 -8.90 -23.37 0.36
C TYR A 235 -9.37 -22.83 -0.99
N GLN A 236 -10.64 -23.09 -1.29
CA GLN A 236 -11.41 -22.43 -2.32
C GLN A 236 -11.59 -20.96 -1.88
N HIS A 237 -10.52 -20.18 -1.95
CA HIS A 237 -10.49 -18.80 -1.49
C HIS A 237 -11.46 -17.99 -2.34
N GLN A 238 -12.45 -17.41 -1.67
CA GLN A 238 -13.29 -16.34 -2.23
C GLN A 238 -12.36 -15.20 -2.67
N CYS A 239 -12.53 -14.71 -3.88
CA CYS A 239 -11.80 -13.56 -4.41
C CYS A 239 -12.51 -12.26 -4.06
N ILE A 240 -11.78 -11.15 -4.13
CA ILE A 240 -12.37 -9.81 -4.03
C ILE A 240 -13.35 -9.60 -5.20
N GLY A 241 -14.63 -9.40 -4.89
CA GLY A 241 -15.72 -9.39 -5.86
C GLY A 241 -15.73 -8.17 -6.80
N ASP A 242 -15.21 -7.03 -6.35
CA ASP A 242 -15.13 -5.76 -7.07
C ASP A 242 -13.74 -5.50 -7.67
N ILE A 243 -12.86 -6.52 -7.76
CA ILE A 243 -11.47 -6.32 -8.21
C ILE A 243 -11.35 -5.75 -9.65
N ALA A 244 -12.36 -6.02 -10.47
CA ALA A 244 -12.45 -5.54 -11.84
C ALA A 244 -12.54 -4.01 -11.93
N ASP A 245 -12.97 -3.33 -10.87
CA ASP A 245 -13.11 -1.87 -10.83
C ASP A 245 -11.77 -1.13 -10.99
N PHE A 246 -10.65 -1.77 -10.62
CA PHE A 246 -9.32 -1.22 -10.89
C PHE A 246 -9.01 -1.06 -12.38
N GLY A 247 -9.71 -1.77 -13.27
CA GLY A 247 -9.55 -1.58 -14.72
C GLY A 247 -9.85 -0.14 -15.16
N CYS A 248 -10.73 0.57 -14.45
CA CYS A 248 -11.03 1.97 -14.71
C CYS A 248 -9.89 2.93 -14.32
N ASN A 249 -8.93 2.47 -13.51
CA ASN A 249 -7.79 3.26 -13.02
C ASN A 249 -6.47 2.82 -13.69
N MET A 250 -6.54 2.05 -14.79
CA MET A 250 -5.38 1.52 -15.50
C MET A 250 -4.42 2.61 -15.99
N SER A 251 -4.91 3.78 -16.38
CA SER A 251 -4.07 4.91 -16.80
C SER A 251 -3.13 5.35 -15.68
N ALA A 252 -3.60 5.41 -14.43
CA ALA A 252 -2.76 5.80 -13.30
C ALA A 252 -1.64 4.78 -13.02
N PHE A 253 -1.93 3.48 -13.08
CA PHE A 253 -0.91 2.44 -12.96
C PHE A 253 0.13 2.51 -14.11
N LEU A 254 -0.32 2.77 -15.34
CA LEU A 254 0.58 2.92 -16.47
C LEU A 254 1.45 4.18 -16.33
N ASP A 255 0.86 5.33 -16.03
CA ASP A 255 1.58 6.59 -15.82
C ASP A 255 2.66 6.42 -14.73
N LEU A 256 2.32 5.81 -13.59
CA LEU A 256 3.26 5.56 -12.49
C LEU A 256 4.32 4.51 -12.82
N SER A 257 4.06 3.58 -13.75
CA SER A 257 5.09 2.69 -14.29
C SER A 257 6.19 3.46 -15.04
N GLY A 258 5.90 4.69 -15.46
CA GLY A 258 6.86 5.64 -16.04
C GLY A 258 7.50 6.59 -15.02
N SER A 259 7.28 6.42 -13.70
CA SER A 259 7.89 7.25 -12.65
C SER A 259 9.42 7.25 -12.73
N ASN A 260 10.05 8.29 -12.20
CA ASN A 260 11.50 8.36 -12.00
C ASN A 260 11.96 7.58 -10.76
N GLU A 261 11.03 7.32 -9.83
CA GLU A 261 11.30 6.52 -8.64
C GLU A 261 11.18 5.04 -8.98
N ALA A 262 12.31 4.33 -8.93
CA ALA A 262 12.42 2.93 -9.33
C ALA A 262 11.41 2.02 -8.60
N ASN A 263 11.20 2.22 -7.29
CA ASN A 263 10.25 1.44 -6.50
C ASN A 263 8.79 1.67 -6.93
N ILE A 264 8.42 2.92 -7.21
CA ILE A 264 7.09 3.29 -7.70
C ILE A 264 6.84 2.67 -9.07
N ALA A 265 7.81 2.78 -9.99
CA ALA A 265 7.74 2.20 -11.32
C ALA A 265 7.63 0.66 -11.28
N ASP A 266 8.42 0.00 -10.42
CA ASP A 266 8.38 -1.44 -10.20
C ASP A 266 6.99 -1.89 -9.70
N LEU A 267 6.51 -1.31 -8.59
CA LEU A 267 5.21 -1.64 -8.00
C LEU A 267 4.04 -1.40 -8.96
N ALA A 268 4.04 -0.27 -9.66
CA ALA A 268 2.99 0.08 -10.61
C ALA A 268 2.96 -0.90 -11.79
N SER A 269 4.12 -1.20 -12.38
CA SER A 269 4.21 -2.15 -13.50
C SER A 269 3.81 -3.58 -13.10
N GLU A 270 4.09 -3.96 -11.86
CA GLU A 270 3.65 -5.23 -11.28
C GLU A 270 2.12 -5.26 -11.09
N CYS A 271 1.51 -4.16 -10.64
CA CYS A 271 0.06 -4.04 -10.56
C CYS A 271 -0.61 -4.19 -11.93
N VAL A 272 -0.05 -3.59 -13.00
CA VAL A 272 -0.58 -3.73 -14.37
C VAL A 272 -0.64 -5.20 -14.80
N ILE A 273 0.47 -5.94 -14.65
CA ILE A 273 0.51 -7.34 -15.10
C ILE A 273 -0.36 -8.25 -14.22
N LEU A 274 -0.42 -7.99 -12.90
CA LEU A 274 -1.27 -8.74 -11.98
C LEU A 274 -2.76 -8.50 -12.26
N LEU A 275 -3.14 -7.26 -12.55
CA LEU A 275 -4.52 -6.90 -12.85
C LEU A 275 -5.00 -7.55 -14.16
N LEU A 276 -4.14 -7.61 -15.19
CA LEU A 276 -4.44 -8.37 -16.41
C LEU A 276 -4.62 -9.87 -16.16
N LYS A 277 -3.94 -10.44 -15.16
CA LYS A 277 -4.09 -11.85 -14.79
C LYS A 277 -5.36 -12.13 -13.99
N VAL A 278 -5.88 -11.13 -13.26
CA VAL A 278 -7.00 -11.30 -12.31
C VAL A 278 -8.33 -10.79 -12.86
N ALA A 279 -8.31 -9.67 -13.59
CA ALA A 279 -9.47 -9.02 -14.20
C ALA A 279 -9.18 -8.69 -15.67
N ALA A 280 -8.89 -9.72 -16.45
CA ALA A 280 -8.32 -9.60 -17.80
C ALA A 280 -9.13 -8.68 -18.72
N ARG A 281 -10.45 -8.76 -18.72
CA ARG A 281 -11.33 -7.99 -19.61
C ARG A 281 -11.30 -6.50 -19.30
N GLU A 282 -11.49 -6.12 -18.05
CA GLU A 282 -11.53 -4.73 -17.61
C GLU A 282 -10.13 -4.09 -17.69
N ALA A 283 -9.09 -4.86 -17.31
CA ALA A 283 -7.70 -4.44 -17.45
C ALA A 283 -7.31 -4.22 -18.92
N THR A 284 -7.72 -5.12 -19.82
CA THR A 284 -7.50 -4.98 -21.27
C THR A 284 -8.20 -3.76 -21.82
N THR A 285 -9.43 -3.51 -21.37
CA THR A 285 -10.18 -2.30 -21.74
C THR A 285 -9.38 -1.06 -21.37
N GLY A 286 -9.02 -0.93 -20.08
CA GLY A 286 -8.28 0.23 -19.58
C GLY A 286 -6.92 0.42 -20.25
N LEU A 287 -6.19 -0.67 -20.53
CA LEU A 287 -4.86 -0.59 -21.14
C LEU A 287 -4.93 -0.14 -22.61
N LEU A 288 -5.85 -0.70 -23.39
CA LEU A 288 -5.97 -0.37 -24.82
C LEU A 288 -6.62 1.00 -25.05
N THR A 289 -7.51 1.45 -24.17
CA THR A 289 -8.04 2.82 -24.23
C THR A 289 -7.01 3.87 -23.80
N SER A 290 -5.99 3.47 -23.04
CA SER A 290 -4.88 4.34 -22.59
C SER A 290 -3.64 4.23 -23.49
N ALA A 291 -3.82 3.90 -24.78
CA ALA A 291 -2.70 3.64 -25.69
C ALA A 291 -1.67 4.79 -25.77
N SER A 292 -2.11 6.05 -25.70
CA SER A 292 -1.18 7.19 -25.68
C SER A 292 -0.26 7.19 -24.46
N THR A 293 -0.81 6.90 -23.27
CA THR A 293 -0.04 6.74 -22.04
C THR A 293 0.97 5.59 -22.18
N VAL A 294 0.55 4.45 -22.74
CA VAL A 294 1.45 3.31 -22.97
C VAL A 294 2.62 3.71 -23.87
N THR A 295 2.37 4.44 -24.97
CA THR A 295 3.41 4.97 -25.85
C THR A 295 4.43 5.80 -25.05
N THR A 296 3.95 6.79 -24.29
CA THR A 296 4.82 7.70 -23.51
C THR A 296 5.64 6.96 -22.45
N VAL A 297 5.04 6.01 -21.74
CA VAL A 297 5.72 5.23 -20.70
C VAL A 297 6.76 4.30 -21.30
N LEU A 298 6.45 3.63 -22.41
CA LEU A 298 7.42 2.78 -23.11
C LEU A 298 8.61 3.60 -23.60
N GLU A 299 8.39 4.76 -24.23
CA GLU A 299 9.46 5.66 -24.66
C GLU A 299 10.35 6.08 -23.48
N SER A 300 9.74 6.52 -22.38
CA SER A 300 10.44 6.94 -21.17
C SER A 300 11.29 5.81 -20.57
N CYS A 301 10.73 4.61 -20.44
CA CYS A 301 11.46 3.46 -19.92
C CYS A 301 12.55 2.96 -20.88
N CYS A 302 12.36 3.07 -22.20
CA CYS A 302 13.41 2.74 -23.19
C CYS A 302 14.66 3.61 -23.00
N LEU A 303 14.46 4.92 -22.76
CA LEU A 303 15.57 5.85 -22.52
C LEU A 303 16.32 5.50 -21.23
N ARG A 304 15.59 5.18 -20.16
CA ARG A 304 16.18 4.86 -18.84
C ARG A 304 16.83 3.49 -18.78
N CYS A 305 16.37 2.53 -19.59
CA CYS A 305 16.96 1.19 -19.68
C CYS A 305 18.41 1.19 -20.21
N GLN A 306 18.92 2.32 -20.72
CA GLN A 306 20.31 2.46 -21.17
C GLN A 306 21.24 3.02 -20.09
N GLY A 307 20.69 3.39 -18.92
CA GLY A 307 21.41 4.04 -17.82
C GLY A 307 21.78 3.10 -16.65
N PRO A 308 22.26 3.68 -15.52
CA PRO A 308 22.65 2.91 -14.33
C PRO A 308 21.48 2.14 -13.67
N GLU A 309 20.24 2.54 -13.93
CA GLU A 309 19.02 1.92 -13.41
C GLU A 309 18.44 0.84 -14.34
N MET A 310 19.25 0.33 -15.28
CA MET A 310 18.87 -0.66 -16.30
C MET A 310 18.10 -1.85 -15.74
N GLY A 311 18.43 -2.34 -14.54
CA GLY A 311 17.78 -3.52 -13.95
C GLY A 311 16.28 -3.35 -13.73
N VAL A 312 15.87 -2.26 -13.08
CA VAL A 312 14.45 -2.02 -12.73
C VAL A 312 13.66 -1.64 -13.97
N TYR A 313 14.13 -0.68 -14.77
CA TYR A 313 13.40 -0.26 -15.97
C TYR A 313 13.39 -1.31 -17.07
N GLY A 314 14.38 -2.20 -17.12
CA GLY A 314 14.35 -3.39 -17.97
C GLY A 314 13.22 -4.35 -17.60
N LEU A 315 13.02 -4.58 -16.29
CA LEU A 315 11.90 -5.39 -15.78
C LEU A 315 10.54 -4.72 -16.03
N VAL A 316 10.44 -3.41 -15.81
CA VAL A 316 9.24 -2.62 -16.13
C VAL A 316 8.90 -2.74 -17.62
N LEU A 317 9.86 -2.55 -18.52
CA LEU A 317 9.67 -2.72 -19.96
C LEU A 317 9.20 -4.13 -20.30
N GLN A 318 9.84 -5.15 -19.73
CA GLN A 318 9.45 -6.54 -19.93
C GLN A 318 8.00 -6.77 -19.51
N ARG A 319 7.58 -6.30 -18.33
CA ARG A 319 6.20 -6.40 -17.84
C ARG A 319 5.20 -5.69 -18.74
N LEU A 320 5.50 -4.47 -19.20
CA LEU A 320 4.60 -3.72 -20.08
C LEU A 320 4.43 -4.37 -21.45
N LEU A 321 5.50 -4.94 -22.02
CA LEU A 321 5.43 -5.70 -23.28
C LEU A 321 4.63 -6.99 -23.14
N HIS A 322 4.80 -7.72 -22.03
CA HIS A 322 3.95 -8.87 -21.71
C HIS A 322 2.49 -8.46 -21.49
N ALA A 323 2.25 -7.35 -20.78
CA ALA A 323 0.93 -6.81 -20.55
C ALA A 323 0.21 -6.47 -21.86
N LEU A 324 0.92 -5.84 -22.81
CA LEU A 324 0.42 -5.60 -24.17
C LEU A 324 0.07 -6.89 -24.90
N SER A 325 0.93 -7.91 -24.81
CA SER A 325 0.67 -9.21 -25.43
C SER A 325 -0.60 -9.85 -24.88
N LEU A 326 -0.76 -9.87 -23.56
CA LEU A 326 -1.93 -10.42 -22.88
C LEU A 326 -3.21 -9.64 -23.24
N ALA A 327 -3.15 -8.31 -23.21
CA ALA A 327 -4.28 -7.45 -23.56
C ALA A 327 -4.74 -7.67 -25.01
N CYS A 328 -3.79 -7.78 -25.96
CA CYS A 328 -4.11 -8.06 -27.37
C CYS A 328 -4.71 -9.46 -27.56
N GLN A 329 -4.24 -10.45 -26.80
CA GLN A 329 -4.81 -11.80 -26.82
C GLN A 329 -6.24 -11.80 -26.28
N GLU A 330 -6.48 -11.12 -25.15
CA GLU A 330 -7.80 -11.05 -24.52
C GLU A 330 -8.80 -10.27 -25.37
N TYR A 331 -8.37 -9.16 -25.98
CA TYR A 331 -9.17 -8.41 -26.93
C TYR A 331 -9.74 -9.31 -28.05
N ARG A 332 -8.88 -10.18 -28.59
CA ARG A 332 -9.27 -11.12 -29.66
C ARG A 332 -10.09 -12.29 -29.14
N SER A 333 -9.71 -12.88 -28.01
CA SER A 333 -10.39 -14.06 -27.44
C SER A 333 -11.84 -13.74 -27.07
N GLN A 334 -12.09 -12.54 -26.55
CA GLN A 334 -13.42 -12.07 -26.14
C GLN A 334 -14.16 -11.26 -27.22
N ALA A 335 -13.57 -11.11 -28.42
CA ALA A 335 -14.12 -10.29 -29.50
C ALA A 335 -14.56 -8.89 -29.02
N MET A 336 -13.69 -8.22 -28.25
CA MET A 336 -14.01 -6.95 -27.61
C MET A 336 -14.22 -5.85 -28.66
N ILE A 337 -15.22 -5.00 -28.43
CA ILE A 337 -15.49 -3.82 -29.27
C ILE A 337 -15.01 -2.60 -28.50
N LEU A 338 -13.77 -2.18 -28.78
CA LEU A 338 -13.14 -0.99 -28.18
C LEU A 338 -12.74 -0.01 -29.29
N SER A 339 -12.90 1.28 -29.01
CA SER A 339 -12.36 2.35 -29.86
C SER A 339 -10.88 2.53 -29.55
N ILE A 340 -10.02 1.89 -30.33
CA ILE A 340 -8.57 1.94 -30.15
C ILE A 340 -7.96 2.86 -31.22
N SER A 341 -7.07 3.77 -30.81
CA SER A 341 -6.36 4.64 -31.75
C SER A 341 -5.36 3.84 -32.60
N GLY A 342 -5.66 3.65 -33.88
CA GLY A 342 -4.76 2.95 -34.82
C GLY A 342 -3.39 3.61 -34.96
N ALA A 343 -3.33 4.95 -34.85
CA ALA A 343 -2.07 5.70 -34.86
C ALA A 343 -1.20 5.38 -33.63
N GLU A 344 -1.79 5.32 -32.43
CA GLU A 344 -1.05 4.97 -31.21
C GLU A 344 -0.60 3.51 -31.23
N ILE A 345 -1.44 2.58 -31.70
CA ILE A 345 -1.05 1.18 -31.85
C ILE A 345 0.13 1.02 -32.81
N THR A 346 0.18 1.80 -33.90
CA THR A 346 1.31 1.79 -34.84
C THR A 346 2.59 2.31 -34.20
N LYS A 347 2.51 3.33 -33.33
CA LYS A 347 3.66 3.83 -32.56
C LYS A 347 4.17 2.77 -31.57
N ILE A 348 3.27 2.17 -30.80
CA ILE A 348 3.60 1.08 -29.87
C ILE A 348 4.24 -0.09 -30.62
N GLU A 349 3.70 -0.50 -31.77
CA GLU A 349 4.29 -1.56 -32.61
C GLU A 349 5.71 -1.19 -33.08
N THR A 350 5.95 0.07 -33.40
CA THR A 350 7.27 0.57 -33.83
C THR A 350 8.27 0.51 -32.67
N LEU A 351 7.88 0.94 -31.47
CA LEU A 351 8.69 0.85 -30.25
C LEU A 351 9.02 -0.60 -29.91
N ALA A 352 8.01 -1.47 -29.86
CA ALA A 352 8.21 -2.90 -29.63
C ALA A 352 9.09 -3.51 -30.73
N SER A 353 8.95 -3.06 -31.99
CA SER A 353 9.77 -3.54 -33.10
C SER A 353 11.25 -3.23 -32.93
N ASN A 354 11.58 -2.04 -32.41
CA ASN A 354 12.94 -1.62 -32.11
C ASN A 354 13.52 -2.40 -30.92
N LEU A 355 12.69 -2.74 -29.92
CA LEU A 355 13.11 -3.51 -28.75
C LEU A 355 13.42 -4.98 -29.05
N ARG A 356 12.99 -5.52 -30.19
CA ARG A 356 13.39 -6.89 -30.62
C ARG A 356 14.88 -7.05 -30.84
N SER A 357 15.60 -5.97 -31.14
CA SER A 357 17.06 -5.98 -31.25
C SER A 357 17.77 -5.61 -29.94
N SER A 358 17.05 -5.62 -28.81
CA SER A 358 17.66 -5.40 -27.50
C SER A 358 18.72 -6.46 -27.20
N THR A 359 19.82 -6.04 -26.56
CA THR A 359 20.87 -6.95 -26.07
C THR A 359 20.43 -7.76 -24.85
N ILE A 360 19.30 -7.39 -24.23
CA ILE A 360 18.71 -8.08 -23.09
C ILE A 360 17.70 -9.11 -23.63
N PRO A 361 17.98 -10.43 -23.52
CA PRO A 361 17.16 -11.46 -24.16
C PRO A 361 15.69 -11.43 -23.75
N CYS A 362 15.42 -11.22 -22.45
CA CYS A 362 14.06 -11.23 -21.94
C CYS A 362 13.20 -10.06 -22.48
N ILE A 363 13.81 -8.91 -22.76
CA ILE A 363 13.13 -7.77 -23.39
C ILE A 363 12.91 -8.05 -24.87
N ALA A 364 13.91 -8.61 -25.58
CA ALA A 364 13.78 -8.95 -26.99
C ALA A 364 12.67 -10.01 -27.23
N ASP A 365 12.56 -11.00 -26.35
CA ASP A 365 11.52 -12.03 -26.39
C ASP A 365 10.13 -11.43 -26.11
N ALA A 366 10.00 -10.64 -25.05
CA ALA A 366 8.73 -9.97 -24.72
C ALA A 366 8.28 -9.01 -25.84
N ALA A 367 9.22 -8.27 -26.43
CA ALA A 367 8.97 -7.37 -27.56
C ALA A 367 8.52 -8.13 -28.82
N SER A 368 9.10 -9.30 -29.07
CA SER A 368 8.71 -10.18 -30.18
C SER A 368 7.28 -10.69 -30.01
N GLY A 369 6.91 -11.11 -28.79
CA GLY A 369 5.54 -11.48 -28.44
C GLY A 369 4.56 -10.34 -28.63
N ALA A 370 4.88 -9.16 -28.09
CA ALA A 370 4.04 -7.98 -28.20
C ALA A 370 3.80 -7.56 -29.65
N CYS A 371 4.86 -7.51 -30.47
CA CYS A 371 4.74 -7.20 -31.90
C CYS A 371 3.80 -8.16 -32.64
N LEU A 372 3.91 -9.46 -32.35
CA LEU A 372 3.10 -10.48 -33.01
C LEU A 372 1.61 -10.33 -32.66
N GLU A 373 1.30 -10.00 -31.42
CA GLU A 373 -0.09 -9.81 -30.97
C GLU A 373 -0.68 -8.46 -31.40
N LEU A 374 0.10 -7.37 -31.36
CA LEU A 374 -0.33 -6.04 -31.82
C LEU A 374 -0.74 -6.05 -33.30
N ARG A 375 0.00 -6.78 -34.15
CA ARG A 375 -0.31 -6.92 -35.59
C ARG A 375 -1.64 -7.63 -35.87
N ARG A 376 -2.15 -8.38 -34.90
CA ARG A 376 -3.42 -9.12 -35.01
C ARG A 376 -4.62 -8.28 -34.57
N LEU A 377 -4.41 -7.08 -34.03
CA LEU A 377 -5.50 -6.16 -33.74
C LEU A 377 -6.12 -5.62 -35.03
N PRO A 378 -7.45 -5.38 -35.06
CA PRO A 378 -8.10 -4.75 -36.19
C PRO A 378 -7.57 -3.32 -36.32
N ARG A 379 -6.91 -3.03 -37.44
CA ARG A 379 -6.50 -1.67 -37.78
C ARG A 379 -7.71 -0.97 -38.37
N CYS A 380 -8.25 0.03 -37.67
CA CYS A 380 -9.22 0.94 -38.28
C CYS A 380 -8.54 1.62 -39.47
N ALA A 381 -9.15 1.49 -40.65
CA ALA A 381 -8.72 2.17 -41.88
C ALA A 381 -9.05 3.66 -41.84
#